data_AF-A0A1A9KFB2-F1
#
_entry.id   AF-A0A1A9KFB2-F1
#
_cell.length_a   1.000
_cell.length_b   1.000
_cell.length_c   1.000
_cell.angle_alpha   90.00
_cell.angle_beta   90.00
_cell.angle_gamma   90.00
#
_symmetry.space_group_name_H-M   'P 1'
#
loop_
_entity.id
_entity.type
_entity.pdbx_description
1 polymer ?
#
loop_
_entity_poly.entity_id
_entity_poly.type
_entity_poly.pdbx_seq_one_letter_code
_entity_poly.pdbx_strand_id
1 'polypeptide(L)'
;MRLVPYTSSELWVKDELDRLFWIELAKRKLRHVEGDVYRELVSLRGEIERFFAEEGADLDEPLDYEADVLFDAVQFDYELAANSLAPEHSAFLAQAMDLFGHRAWLIQENMKYLRGFRMADMAVETDLQLLHGWWTFISSKKGRDALNAQGLYSSMGEEREVEVEDLWAAGEEGTPPVVRKVRLISSYGIPVRIPRKVPNRPVIAVTTEDHQVTVDGQELEDKLFLAIDLSRPLPPMREIERALKREHAAVESRRYWQNLESGIITDEMLARLDNRKHTKESMEKNLQDFARLHTTPPEEHKLMVGLTSPATFILGLYSWDLVSTGLTDAQACRQAAADLVGNEGEKIYSQKKAVDNLRRVVRPIIDAYEPTQLPWID
;
A
#
# COMPACT_ATOMS: atom_id res chain seq x y z
N MET A 1 -9.82 -25.47 -20.08
CA MET A 1 -9.65 -24.98 -18.70
C MET A 1 -10.35 -23.63 -18.65
N ARG A 2 -11.44 -23.46 -17.88
CA ARG A 2 -12.09 -22.15 -17.75
C ARG A 2 -11.19 -21.27 -16.88
N LEU A 3 -10.68 -20.17 -17.42
CA LEU A 3 -10.00 -19.16 -16.64
C LEU A 3 -11.04 -18.52 -15.73
N VAL A 4 -10.88 -18.66 -14.41
CA VAL A 4 -11.67 -17.90 -13.44
C VAL A 4 -11.07 -16.48 -13.47
N PRO A 5 -11.83 -15.45 -13.87
CA PRO A 5 -11.32 -14.09 -13.90
C PRO A 5 -10.98 -13.63 -12.48
N TYR A 6 -9.96 -12.79 -12.36
CA TYR A 6 -9.60 -12.18 -11.08
C TYR A 6 -10.75 -11.29 -10.58
N THR A 7 -10.97 -11.28 -9.26
CA THR A 7 -11.87 -10.30 -8.64
C THR A 7 -11.14 -8.98 -8.37
N SER A 8 -11.89 -7.89 -8.15
CA SER A 8 -11.32 -6.57 -7.90
C SER A 8 -10.38 -6.53 -6.68
N SER A 9 -10.68 -7.28 -5.61
CA SER A 9 -9.81 -7.36 -4.42
C SER A 9 -8.47 -8.00 -4.73
N GLU A 10 -8.43 -9.00 -5.60
CA GLU A 10 -7.20 -9.70 -5.99
C GLU A 10 -6.28 -8.78 -6.78
N LEU A 11 -6.85 -7.92 -7.63
CA LEU A 11 -6.10 -6.91 -8.36
C LEU A 11 -5.46 -5.87 -7.42
N TRP A 12 -6.16 -5.43 -6.38
CA TRP A 12 -5.60 -4.51 -5.36
C TRP A 12 -4.46 -5.14 -4.59
N VAL A 13 -4.67 -6.36 -4.07
CA VAL A 13 -3.63 -7.13 -3.38
C VAL A 13 -2.40 -7.28 -4.27
N LYS A 14 -2.62 -7.60 -5.54
CA LYS A 14 -1.54 -7.77 -6.51
C LYS A 14 -0.74 -6.48 -6.71
N ASP A 15 -1.41 -5.34 -6.84
CA ASP A 15 -0.78 -4.02 -7.00
C ASP A 15 0.03 -3.62 -5.75
N GLU A 16 -0.47 -3.89 -4.55
CA GLU A 16 0.26 -3.70 -3.30
C GLU A 16 1.51 -4.58 -3.20
N LEU A 17 1.38 -5.86 -3.54
CA LEU A 17 2.49 -6.80 -3.54
C LEU A 17 3.54 -6.47 -4.60
N ASP A 18 3.14 -5.99 -5.78
CA ASP A 18 4.07 -5.53 -6.79
C ASP A 18 4.92 -4.36 -6.28
N ARG A 19 4.31 -3.38 -5.62
CA ARG A 19 5.06 -2.25 -5.02
C ARG A 19 6.03 -2.72 -3.97
N LEU A 20 5.57 -3.63 -3.10
CA LEU A 20 6.41 -4.24 -2.10
C LEU A 20 7.58 -4.97 -2.76
N PHE A 21 7.36 -5.77 -3.78
CA PHE A 21 8.44 -6.50 -4.45
C PHE A 21 9.42 -5.58 -5.18
N TRP A 22 8.96 -4.48 -5.77
CA TRP A 22 9.87 -3.48 -6.34
C TRP A 22 10.74 -2.81 -5.27
N ILE A 23 10.18 -2.45 -4.10
CA ILE A 23 11.00 -1.89 -3.02
C ILE A 23 11.99 -2.92 -2.49
N GLU A 24 11.57 -4.18 -2.37
CA GLU A 24 12.41 -5.27 -1.88
C GLU A 24 13.58 -5.57 -2.84
N LEU A 25 13.37 -5.45 -4.15
CA LEU A 25 14.45 -5.50 -5.14
C LEU A 25 15.40 -4.31 -4.98
N ALA A 26 14.87 -3.10 -4.85
CA ALA A 26 15.66 -1.88 -4.67
C ALA A 26 16.54 -1.95 -3.40
N LYS A 27 15.97 -2.37 -2.27
CA LYS A 27 16.71 -2.59 -1.00
C LYS A 27 17.86 -3.57 -1.17
N ARG A 28 17.63 -4.71 -1.84
CA ARG A 28 18.70 -5.71 -2.05
C ARG A 28 19.77 -5.24 -3.03
N LYS A 29 19.39 -4.47 -4.05
CA LYS A 29 20.34 -3.81 -4.95
C LYS A 29 21.19 -2.79 -4.19
N LEU A 30 20.58 -2.00 -3.31
CA LEU A 30 21.30 -1.08 -2.42
C LEU A 30 22.25 -1.80 -1.49
N ARG A 31 21.81 -2.88 -0.83
CA ARG A 31 22.69 -3.71 0.01
C ARG A 31 23.93 -4.19 -0.75
N HIS A 32 23.79 -4.46 -2.05
CA HIS A 32 24.90 -4.95 -2.87
C HIS A 32 25.84 -3.83 -3.37
N VAL A 33 25.29 -2.68 -3.78
CA VAL A 33 26.05 -1.61 -4.46
C VAL A 33 26.43 -0.47 -3.51
N GLU A 34 25.54 -0.12 -2.59
CA GLU A 34 25.61 1.04 -1.69
C GLU A 34 25.39 0.58 -0.22
N GLY A 35 25.96 -0.58 0.13
CA GLY A 35 25.65 -1.30 1.37
C GLY A 35 25.94 -0.54 2.66
N ASP A 36 26.98 0.30 2.67
CA ASP A 36 27.30 1.14 3.84
C ASP A 36 26.26 2.25 4.03
N VAL A 37 25.82 2.90 2.95
CA VAL A 37 24.76 3.93 2.96
C VAL A 37 23.41 3.33 3.37
N TYR A 38 23.10 2.13 2.86
CA TYR A 38 21.88 1.42 3.26
C TYR A 38 21.91 1.00 4.73
N ARG A 39 23.04 0.49 5.24
CA ARG A 39 23.18 0.15 6.65
C ARG A 39 23.03 1.37 7.54
N GLU A 40 23.60 2.50 7.13
CA GLU A 40 23.44 3.77 7.82
C GLU A 40 21.97 4.22 7.82
N LEU A 41 21.22 4.05 6.73
CA LEU A 41 19.77 4.33 6.69
C LEU A 41 18.99 3.51 7.73
N VAL A 42 19.23 2.20 7.78
CA VAL A 42 18.55 1.30 8.72
C VAL A 42 18.96 1.62 10.17
N SER A 43 20.25 1.89 10.42
CA SER A 43 20.74 2.32 11.74
C SER A 43 20.09 3.62 12.18
N LEU A 44 20.09 4.63 11.30
CA LEU A 44 19.51 5.94 11.58
C LEU A 44 18.01 5.81 11.88
N ARG A 45 17.27 4.98 11.15
CA ARG A 45 15.87 4.69 11.48
C ARG A 45 15.73 4.16 12.90
N GLY A 46 16.51 3.16 13.29
CA GLY A 46 16.46 2.59 14.65
C GLY A 46 16.93 3.56 15.74
N GLU A 47 17.77 4.54 15.42
CA GLU A 47 18.13 5.63 16.32
C GLU A 47 16.97 6.63 16.49
N ILE A 48 16.32 7.02 15.38
CA ILE A 48 15.16 7.92 15.40
C ILE A 48 13.99 7.25 16.13
N GLU A 49 13.69 5.97 15.84
CA GLU A 49 12.61 5.24 16.51
C GLU A 49 12.84 5.15 18.02
N ARG A 50 14.08 4.92 18.47
CA ARG A 50 14.43 4.95 19.90
C ARG A 50 14.26 6.34 20.50
N PHE A 51 14.75 7.37 19.82
CA PHE A 51 14.58 8.76 20.27
C PHE A 51 13.08 9.12 20.41
N PHE A 52 12.25 8.76 19.44
CA PHE A 52 10.79 8.98 19.49
C PHE A 52 10.13 8.19 20.63
N ALA A 53 10.56 6.96 20.90
CA ALA A 53 10.00 6.14 21.96
C ALA A 53 10.44 6.58 23.37
N GLU A 54 11.70 7.03 23.53
CA GLU A 54 12.28 7.41 24.82
C GLU A 54 11.92 8.85 25.19
N GLU A 55 12.19 9.80 24.30
CA GLU A 55 12.06 11.23 24.59
C GLU A 55 10.66 11.75 24.21
N GLY A 56 9.97 11.10 23.27
CA GLY A 56 8.58 11.42 22.93
C GLY A 56 7.58 10.95 23.98
N ALA A 57 7.96 10.02 24.88
CA ALA A 57 7.12 9.55 25.96
C ALA A 57 6.95 10.57 27.10
N ASP A 58 7.86 11.55 27.19
CA ASP A 58 7.85 12.62 28.19
C ASP A 58 7.00 13.83 27.75
N LEU A 59 6.38 13.77 26.57
CA LEU A 59 5.46 14.80 26.08
C LEU A 59 4.06 14.63 26.71
N ASP A 60 3.43 15.76 27.04
CA ASP A 60 2.10 15.78 27.64
C ASP A 60 1.04 15.23 26.66
N GLU A 61 1.19 15.50 25.36
CA GLU A 61 0.37 14.93 24.29
C GLU A 61 1.13 13.89 23.46
N PRO A 62 0.52 12.73 23.15
CA PRO A 62 1.16 11.70 22.32
C PRO A 62 1.42 12.22 20.91
N LEU A 63 2.56 11.80 20.34
CA LEU A 63 2.91 12.12 18.97
C LEU A 63 1.99 11.40 17.98
N ASP A 64 1.33 12.15 17.10
CA ASP A 64 0.50 11.61 16.01
C ASP A 64 1.32 11.05 14.83
N TYR A 65 2.65 11.07 14.92
CA TYR A 65 3.56 10.74 13.84
C TYR A 65 4.78 9.94 14.32
N GLU A 66 5.25 9.05 13.45
CA GLU A 66 6.36 8.14 13.72
C GLU A 66 7.68 8.66 13.13
N ALA A 67 8.76 7.90 13.33
CA ALA A 67 10.11 8.18 12.81
C ALA A 67 10.18 8.51 11.30
N ASP A 68 9.19 8.03 10.54
CA ASP A 68 8.99 8.35 9.12
C ASP A 68 8.98 9.85 8.80
N VAL A 69 8.43 10.67 9.71
CA VAL A 69 8.23 12.10 9.46
C VAL A 69 9.56 12.82 9.22
N LEU A 70 10.63 12.40 9.90
CA LEU A 70 11.95 13.00 9.73
C LEU A 70 12.54 12.66 8.36
N PHE A 71 12.36 11.42 7.91
CA PHE A 71 12.77 11.02 6.56
C PHE A 71 11.98 11.73 5.48
N ASP A 72 10.67 11.89 5.66
CA ASP A 72 9.83 12.64 4.72
C ASP A 72 10.18 14.13 4.72
N ALA A 73 10.49 14.71 5.89
CA ALA A 73 10.92 16.10 6.04
C ALA A 73 12.16 16.39 5.20
N VAL A 74 13.18 15.54 5.35
CA VAL A 74 14.43 15.66 4.59
C VAL A 74 14.22 15.35 3.10
N GLN A 75 13.49 14.29 2.77
CA GLN A 75 13.32 13.85 1.39
C GLN A 75 12.52 14.81 0.52
N PHE A 76 11.47 15.41 1.08
CA PHE A 76 10.56 16.27 0.33
C PHE A 76 10.80 17.75 0.57
N ASP A 77 11.88 18.10 1.28
CA ASP A 77 12.13 19.46 1.75
C ASP A 77 10.88 20.03 2.42
N TYR A 78 10.20 19.16 3.18
CA TYR A 78 8.95 19.50 3.82
C TYR A 78 9.29 20.34 5.03
N GLU A 79 9.05 21.65 4.91
CA GLU A 79 9.01 22.53 6.07
C GLU A 79 8.03 21.93 7.07
N LEU A 80 8.56 21.44 8.19
CA LEU A 80 7.77 21.07 9.36
C LEU A 80 6.94 22.29 9.70
N ALA A 81 5.67 22.28 9.27
CA ALA A 81 4.83 23.46 9.35
C ALA A 81 4.62 23.81 10.82
N ALA A 82 5.42 24.75 11.31
CA ALA A 82 5.44 25.19 12.71
C ALA A 82 4.08 25.74 13.19
N ASN A 83 3.14 25.97 12.27
CA ASN A 83 1.84 26.57 12.52
C ASN A 83 0.69 25.56 12.71
N SER A 84 0.92 24.25 12.49
CA SER A 84 -0.12 23.21 12.58
C SER A 84 0.16 22.11 13.61
N LEU A 85 1.27 22.23 14.36
CA LEU A 85 1.66 21.30 15.42
C LEU A 85 1.62 22.01 16.78
N ALA A 86 1.39 21.27 17.86
CA ALA A 86 1.59 21.80 19.21
C ALA A 86 3.04 22.31 19.35
N PRO A 87 3.30 23.40 20.10
CA PRO A 87 4.65 23.97 20.23
C PRO A 87 5.71 22.97 20.72
N GLU A 88 5.33 22.09 21.64
CA GLU A 88 6.18 21.01 22.17
C GLU A 88 6.55 19.97 21.10
N HIS A 89 5.59 19.58 20.26
CA HIS A 89 5.75 18.69 19.12
C HIS A 89 6.67 19.29 18.05
N SER A 90 6.49 20.57 17.74
CA SER A 90 7.37 21.29 16.82
C SER A 90 8.80 21.40 17.37
N ALA A 91 8.97 21.64 18.67
CA ALA A 91 10.28 21.72 19.31
C ALA A 91 10.98 20.35 19.32
N PHE A 92 10.24 19.28 19.62
CA PHE A 92 10.72 17.91 19.57
C PHE A 92 11.20 17.51 18.17
N LEU A 93 10.41 17.82 17.14
CA LEU A 93 10.79 17.55 15.76
C LEU A 93 11.97 18.40 15.29
N ALA A 94 12.06 19.66 15.71
CA ALA A 94 13.24 20.49 15.44
C ALA A 94 14.50 19.90 16.08
N GLN A 95 14.41 19.44 17.32
CA GLN A 95 15.51 18.73 17.99
C GLN A 95 15.91 17.46 17.24
N ALA A 96 14.93 16.65 16.81
CA ALA A 96 15.20 15.46 16.00
C ALA A 96 15.88 15.83 14.68
N MET A 97 15.43 16.90 14.00
CA MET A 97 16.05 17.41 12.77
C MET A 97 17.48 17.90 12.99
N ASP A 98 17.77 18.57 14.11
CA ASP A 98 19.13 19.00 14.46
C ASP A 98 20.07 17.81 14.72
N LEU A 99 19.55 16.75 15.34
CA LEU A 99 20.32 15.53 15.66
C LEU A 99 20.54 14.64 14.43
N PHE A 100 19.51 14.45 13.61
CA PHE A 100 19.47 13.39 12.59
C PHE A 100 19.36 13.92 11.15
N GLY A 101 18.89 15.15 10.96
CA GLY A 101 18.55 15.69 9.64
C GLY A 101 19.73 15.74 8.68
N HIS A 102 20.91 16.15 9.13
CA HIS A 102 22.10 16.17 8.27
C HIS A 102 22.52 14.75 7.82
N ARG A 103 22.45 13.76 8.71
CA ARG A 103 22.75 12.35 8.36
C ARG A 103 21.72 11.81 7.37
N ALA A 104 20.43 12.04 7.61
CA ALA A 104 19.35 11.68 6.70
C ALA A 104 19.55 12.31 5.31
N TRP A 105 19.94 13.59 5.25
CA TRP A 105 20.20 14.29 3.99
C TRP A 105 21.40 13.70 3.25
N LEU A 106 22.51 13.45 3.96
CA LEU A 106 23.67 12.78 3.38
C LEU A 106 23.33 11.40 2.82
N ILE A 107 22.49 10.63 3.52
CA ILE A 107 22.03 9.31 3.05
C ILE A 107 21.24 9.46 1.75
N GLN A 108 20.27 10.37 1.72
CA GLN A 108 19.46 10.63 0.53
C GLN A 108 20.30 11.01 -0.69
N GLU A 109 21.25 11.94 -0.53
CA GLU A 109 22.11 12.41 -1.62
C GLU A 109 23.02 11.28 -2.17
N ASN A 110 23.37 10.31 -1.31
CA ASN A 110 24.28 9.23 -1.66
C ASN A 110 23.58 7.91 -2.05
N MET A 111 22.24 7.86 -2.03
CA MET A 111 21.47 6.63 -2.29
C MET A 111 20.78 6.69 -3.66
N LYS A 112 21.43 6.14 -4.69
CA LYS A 112 20.96 6.27 -6.08
C LYS A 112 19.65 5.53 -6.35
N TYR A 113 19.48 4.38 -5.71
CA TYR A 113 18.30 3.53 -5.90
C TYR A 113 17.10 3.90 -5.01
N LEU A 114 17.16 5.05 -4.34
CA LEU A 114 16.06 5.62 -3.56
C LEU A 114 14.93 6.21 -4.45
N ARG A 115 15.26 6.60 -5.70
CA ARG A 115 14.31 7.29 -6.59
C ARG A 115 13.00 6.48 -6.73
N GLY A 116 11.87 7.14 -6.48
CA GLY A 116 10.52 6.57 -6.56
C GLY A 116 10.01 5.89 -5.30
N PHE A 117 10.82 5.83 -4.23
CA PHE A 117 10.46 5.29 -2.93
C PHE A 117 10.72 6.29 -1.81
N ARG A 118 9.90 6.23 -0.76
CA ARG A 118 10.15 7.02 0.44
C ARG A 118 11.35 6.42 1.16
N MET A 119 12.23 7.27 1.66
CA MET A 119 13.38 6.87 2.46
C MET A 119 12.92 6.11 3.71
N ALA A 120 11.80 6.52 4.29
CA ALA A 120 11.11 5.78 5.34
C ALA A 120 10.76 4.33 4.93
N ASP A 121 10.18 4.11 3.75
CA ASP A 121 9.81 2.78 3.27
C ASP A 121 11.05 1.92 2.94
N MET A 122 12.14 2.55 2.48
CA MET A 122 13.42 1.90 2.20
C MET A 122 14.14 1.46 3.48
N ALA A 123 13.93 2.17 4.59
CA ALA A 123 14.55 1.89 5.87
C ALA A 123 13.88 0.77 6.68
N VAL A 124 12.67 0.34 6.29
CA VAL A 124 11.94 -0.76 6.94
C VAL A 124 12.39 -2.09 6.34
N GLU A 125 12.78 -3.06 7.16
CA GLU A 125 12.96 -4.44 6.70
C GLU A 125 11.61 -5.17 6.70
N THR A 126 11.29 -5.85 5.59
CA THR A 126 10.05 -6.61 5.47
C THR A 126 10.24 -8.02 6.00
N ASP A 127 9.36 -8.44 6.92
CA ASP A 127 9.29 -9.83 7.36
C ASP A 127 8.69 -10.71 6.25
N LEU A 128 9.59 -11.32 5.47
CA LEU A 128 9.24 -12.23 4.39
C LEU A 128 8.53 -13.51 4.88
N GLN A 129 8.77 -13.95 6.11
CA GLN A 129 8.10 -15.13 6.66
C GLN A 129 6.64 -14.84 6.94
N LEU A 130 6.37 -13.70 7.59
CA LEU A 130 5.02 -13.24 7.88
C LEU A 130 4.22 -13.00 6.59
N LEU A 131 4.83 -12.35 5.60
CA LEU A 131 4.21 -12.15 4.28
C LEU A 131 3.91 -13.48 3.56
N HIS A 132 4.83 -14.44 3.60
CA HIS A 132 4.62 -15.77 3.01
C HIS A 132 3.47 -16.52 3.71
N GLY A 133 3.43 -16.51 5.04
CA GLY A 133 2.38 -17.14 5.83
C GLY A 133 1.00 -16.56 5.50
N TRP A 134 0.89 -15.24 5.40
CA TRP A 134 -0.34 -14.59 4.98
C TRP A 134 -0.75 -14.93 3.55
N TRP A 135 0.17 -14.84 2.58
CA TRP A 135 -0.13 -15.15 1.17
C TRP A 135 -0.59 -16.59 0.98
N THR A 136 0.10 -17.53 1.63
CA THR A 136 -0.30 -18.95 1.60
C THR A 136 -1.63 -19.18 2.30
N PHE A 137 -1.96 -18.42 3.34
CA PHE A 137 -3.28 -18.52 3.99
C PHE A 137 -4.42 -18.07 3.07
N ILE A 138 -4.36 -16.86 2.53
CA ILE A 138 -5.46 -16.28 1.73
C ILE A 138 -5.70 -17.01 0.40
N SER A 139 -4.68 -17.72 -0.09
CA SER A 139 -4.76 -18.57 -1.29
C SER A 139 -5.19 -20.01 -0.99
N SER A 140 -5.11 -20.46 0.27
CA SER A 140 -5.51 -21.80 0.68
C SER A 140 -7.03 -21.98 0.72
N LYS A 141 -7.50 -23.22 0.58
CA LYS A 141 -8.92 -23.55 0.75
C LYS A 141 -9.45 -23.06 2.11
N LYS A 142 -8.72 -23.31 3.19
CA LYS A 142 -9.11 -22.90 4.55
C LYS A 142 -9.26 -21.39 4.68
N GLY A 143 -8.30 -20.60 4.17
CA GLY A 143 -8.39 -19.14 4.21
C GLY A 143 -9.54 -18.62 3.36
N ARG A 144 -9.76 -19.22 2.19
CA ARG A 144 -10.89 -18.89 1.33
C ARG A 144 -12.24 -19.22 1.93
N ASP A 145 -12.37 -20.39 2.56
CA ASP A 145 -13.59 -20.80 3.28
C ASP A 145 -13.83 -19.87 4.48
N ALA A 146 -12.77 -19.48 5.20
CA ALA A 146 -12.85 -18.55 6.33
C ALA A 146 -13.32 -17.15 5.90
N LEU A 147 -12.87 -16.68 4.74
CA LEU A 147 -13.29 -15.42 4.14
C LEU A 147 -14.64 -15.52 3.41
N ASN A 148 -15.10 -16.71 3.06
CA ASN A 148 -16.16 -16.88 2.06
C ASN A 148 -15.80 -16.13 0.75
N ALA A 149 -14.61 -16.37 0.21
CA ALA A 149 -14.07 -15.61 -0.93
C ALA A 149 -14.15 -16.33 -2.28
N GLN A 150 -14.69 -15.64 -3.30
CA GLN A 150 -14.58 -15.96 -4.72
C GLN A 150 -13.19 -15.62 -5.31
N GLY A 151 -12.90 -16.16 -6.51
CA GLY A 151 -11.67 -15.87 -7.26
C GLY A 151 -10.57 -16.93 -7.14
N LEU A 152 -9.31 -16.50 -7.25
CA LEU A 152 -8.07 -17.29 -7.15
C LEU A 152 -7.37 -17.11 -5.78
N TYR A 153 -7.23 -15.87 -5.30
CA TYR A 153 -6.69 -15.46 -4.00
C TYR A 153 -7.34 -14.14 -3.59
N SER A 154 -8.02 -14.07 -2.45
CA SER A 154 -8.63 -12.82 -1.99
C SER A 154 -8.25 -12.53 -0.55
N SER A 155 -7.92 -11.27 -0.27
CA SER A 155 -7.79 -10.76 1.10
C SER A 155 -9.14 -10.32 1.70
N MET A 156 -10.18 -10.24 0.87
CA MET A 156 -11.53 -9.80 1.28
C MET A 156 -12.56 -10.88 0.95
N GLY A 157 -13.44 -11.13 1.91
CA GLY A 157 -14.55 -12.04 1.81
C GLY A 157 -15.74 -11.48 1.06
N GLU A 158 -16.76 -12.32 0.89
CA GLU A 158 -18.06 -11.87 0.43
C GLU A 158 -18.94 -11.38 1.58
N GLU A 159 -19.87 -10.49 1.25
CA GLU A 159 -20.89 -10.03 2.18
C GLU A 159 -21.78 -11.20 2.60
N ARG A 160 -21.89 -11.41 3.92
CA ARG A 160 -22.78 -12.42 4.49
C ARG A 160 -23.61 -11.86 5.64
N GLU A 161 -24.83 -12.36 5.77
CA GLU A 161 -25.69 -12.08 6.91
C GLU A 161 -25.24 -12.91 8.11
N VAL A 162 -24.93 -12.25 9.22
CA VAL A 162 -24.49 -12.87 10.48
C VAL A 162 -25.42 -12.39 11.59
N GLU A 163 -25.83 -13.34 12.43
CA GLU A 163 -26.55 -13.04 13.67
C GLU A 163 -25.54 -12.66 14.75
N VAL A 164 -25.66 -11.44 15.28
CA VAL A 164 -24.83 -10.93 16.37
C VAL A 164 -25.73 -10.71 17.58
N GLU A 165 -25.32 -11.26 18.72
CA GLU A 165 -25.97 -11.01 20.01
C GLU A 165 -25.48 -9.66 20.57
N ASP A 166 -26.41 -8.74 20.78
CA ASP A 166 -26.10 -7.44 21.38
C ASP A 166 -25.88 -7.60 22.90
N LEU A 167 -24.62 -7.66 23.34
CA LEU A 167 -24.26 -7.70 24.77
C LEU A 167 -24.58 -6.38 25.51
N TRP A 168 -24.82 -5.29 24.78
CA TRP A 168 -25.07 -3.95 25.34
C TRP A 168 -26.54 -3.71 25.77
N ALA A 169 -27.44 -4.65 25.48
CA ALA A 169 -28.83 -4.59 25.95
C ALA A 169 -29.04 -5.26 27.33
N ALA A 170 -27.97 -5.68 28.02
CA ALA A 170 -28.03 -6.26 29.36
C ALA A 170 -28.12 -5.16 30.44
N GLY A 171 -29.19 -4.37 30.39
CA GLY A 171 -29.52 -3.36 31.41
C GLY A 171 -30.56 -3.82 32.43
N GLU A 172 -31.31 -4.90 32.16
CA GLU A 172 -32.34 -5.42 33.06
C GLU A 172 -32.24 -6.94 33.18
N GLU A 173 -32.19 -7.46 34.43
CA GLU A 173 -32.23 -8.90 34.69
C GLU A 173 -33.51 -9.50 34.10
N GLY A 174 -33.35 -10.43 33.14
CA GLY A 174 -34.46 -11.23 32.58
C GLY A 174 -34.87 -10.89 31.14
N THR A 175 -34.23 -9.93 30.47
CA THR A 175 -34.48 -9.69 29.04
C THR A 175 -33.64 -10.67 28.18
N PRO A 176 -34.25 -11.45 27.27
CA PRO A 176 -33.50 -12.32 26.36
C PRO A 176 -32.62 -11.48 25.42
N PRO A 177 -31.42 -11.98 25.05
CA PRO A 177 -30.51 -11.25 24.16
C PRO A 177 -31.19 -10.94 22.83
N VAL A 178 -31.09 -9.69 22.38
CA VAL A 178 -31.60 -9.27 21.07
C VAL A 178 -30.63 -9.79 20.00
N VAL A 179 -31.08 -10.76 19.21
CA VAL A 179 -30.33 -11.26 18.06
C VAL A 179 -30.57 -10.32 16.89
N ARG A 180 -29.52 -9.60 16.47
CA ARG A 180 -29.58 -8.70 15.31
C ARG A 180 -28.89 -9.35 14.12
N LYS A 181 -29.54 -9.34 12.97
CA LYS A 181 -28.91 -9.70 11.70
C LYS A 181 -28.15 -8.51 11.13
N VAL A 182 -26.85 -8.66 10.95
CA VAL A 182 -25.98 -7.65 10.33
C VAL A 182 -25.26 -8.25 9.14
N ARG A 183 -25.01 -7.42 8.11
CA ARG A 183 -24.19 -7.83 6.98
C ARG A 183 -22.72 -7.53 7.28
N LEU A 184 -21.86 -8.54 7.15
CA LEU A 184 -20.44 -8.43 7.45
C LEU A 184 -19.61 -8.95 6.28
N ILE A 185 -18.50 -8.27 6.02
CA ILE A 185 -17.44 -8.71 5.12
C ILE A 185 -16.20 -8.99 5.98
N SER A 186 -15.67 -10.22 5.92
CA SER A 186 -14.43 -10.58 6.60
C SER A 186 -13.23 -10.18 5.73
N SER A 187 -12.11 -9.74 6.33
CA SER A 187 -10.89 -9.41 5.58
C SER A 187 -9.62 -9.75 6.36
N TYR A 188 -8.54 -10.05 5.62
CA TYR A 188 -7.19 -10.24 6.14
C TYR A 188 -6.23 -9.26 5.47
N GLY A 189 -5.92 -8.16 6.15
CA GLY A 189 -4.95 -7.18 5.68
C GLY A 189 -3.55 -7.78 5.49
N ILE A 190 -2.76 -7.19 4.58
CA ILE A 190 -1.36 -7.56 4.37
C ILE A 190 -0.59 -7.26 5.67
N PRO A 191 0.14 -8.23 6.26
CA PRO A 191 0.72 -8.09 7.59
C PRO A 191 2.08 -7.36 7.57
N VAL A 192 2.44 -6.76 6.44
CA VAL A 192 3.66 -6.00 6.27
C VAL A 192 3.33 -4.65 5.66
N ARG A 193 4.18 -3.68 5.95
CA ARG A 193 4.01 -2.32 5.46
C ARG A 193 4.10 -2.28 3.93
N ILE A 194 3.04 -1.80 3.29
CA ILE A 194 3.02 -1.53 1.85
C ILE A 194 3.70 -0.19 1.59
N PRO A 195 4.72 -0.14 0.71
CA PRO A 195 5.37 1.10 0.36
C PRO A 195 4.38 2.09 -0.23
N ARG A 196 4.45 3.33 0.24
CA ARG A 196 3.68 4.40 -0.38
C ARG A 196 4.41 4.84 -1.64
N LYS A 197 3.63 5.15 -2.68
CA LYS A 197 4.19 5.85 -3.84
C LYS A 197 4.75 7.16 -3.33
N VAL A 198 6.00 7.46 -3.67
CA VAL A 198 6.45 8.85 -3.62
C VAL A 198 5.63 9.57 -4.68
N PRO A 199 4.72 10.48 -4.29
CA PRO A 199 4.22 11.41 -5.28
C PRO A 199 5.46 12.17 -5.71
N ASN A 200 5.70 12.20 -7.02
CA ASN A 200 6.41 13.35 -7.54
C ASN A 200 5.44 14.52 -7.19
N ARG A 201 5.61 15.21 -6.04
CA ARG A 201 4.93 16.42 -5.48
C ARG A 201 3.35 16.46 -5.34
N PRO A 202 2.76 17.29 -4.44
CA PRO A 202 1.32 17.27 -4.14
C PRO A 202 0.48 18.32 -4.91
N VAL A 203 -0.72 17.89 -5.34
CA VAL A 203 -1.78 18.71 -5.95
C VAL A 203 -3.14 18.28 -5.41
N ILE A 204 -3.96 19.23 -4.97
CA ILE A 204 -5.27 18.96 -4.37
C ILE A 204 -6.37 19.41 -5.32
N ALA A 205 -7.28 18.48 -5.62
CA ALA A 205 -8.54 18.74 -6.30
C ALA A 205 -9.70 18.50 -5.32
N VAL A 206 -10.69 19.39 -5.32
CA VAL A 206 -11.89 19.31 -4.48
C VAL A 206 -13.14 19.48 -5.33
N THR A 207 -14.22 18.81 -4.95
CA THR A 207 -15.55 18.99 -5.53
C THR A 207 -16.47 19.79 -4.61
N THR A 208 -17.39 20.55 -5.18
CA THR A 208 -18.43 21.29 -4.43
C THR A 208 -19.53 20.40 -3.87
N GLU A 209 -19.59 19.13 -4.28
CA GLU A 209 -20.58 18.19 -3.73
C GLU A 209 -20.24 17.75 -2.31
N ASP A 210 -18.96 17.65 -2.02
CA ASP A 210 -18.47 17.21 -0.72
C ASP A 210 -18.11 18.39 0.18
N HIS A 211 -17.98 19.59 -0.40
CA HIS A 211 -17.49 20.78 0.29
C HIS A 211 -18.28 22.01 -0.15
N GLN A 212 -18.77 22.80 0.80
CA GLN A 212 -19.34 24.11 0.51
C GLN A 212 -18.22 25.08 0.11
N VAL A 213 -18.10 25.35 -1.18
CA VAL A 213 -17.07 26.26 -1.73
C VAL A 213 -17.72 27.57 -2.13
N THR A 214 -17.26 28.66 -1.52
CA THR A 214 -17.74 30.01 -1.79
C THR A 214 -16.60 30.84 -2.38
N VAL A 215 -16.86 31.52 -3.51
CA VAL A 215 -15.90 32.45 -4.15
C VAL A 215 -16.57 33.82 -4.24
N ASP A 216 -15.91 34.84 -3.71
CA ASP A 216 -16.42 36.23 -3.65
C ASP A 216 -17.82 36.35 -3.03
N GLY A 217 -18.11 35.51 -2.03
CA GLY A 217 -19.39 35.49 -1.32
C GLY A 217 -20.53 34.78 -2.07
N GLN A 218 -20.25 34.16 -3.23
CA GLN A 218 -21.20 33.32 -3.95
C GLN A 218 -20.85 31.83 -3.81
N GLU A 219 -21.84 31.04 -3.44
CA GLU A 219 -21.71 29.59 -3.35
C GLU A 219 -21.69 28.96 -4.75
N LEU A 220 -20.75 28.05 -4.98
CA LEU A 220 -20.60 27.35 -6.24
C LEU A 220 -21.11 25.91 -6.09
N GLU A 221 -21.92 25.46 -7.06
CA GLU A 221 -22.52 24.13 -7.08
C GLU A 221 -22.05 23.32 -8.30
N ASP A 222 -21.92 21.99 -8.14
CA ASP A 222 -21.48 21.01 -9.14
C ASP A 222 -20.20 21.36 -9.93
N LYS A 223 -19.12 21.74 -9.23
CA LYS A 223 -17.82 22.08 -9.82
C LYS A 223 -16.66 21.38 -9.13
N LEU A 224 -15.59 21.22 -9.90
CA LEU A 224 -14.31 20.70 -9.46
C LEU A 224 -13.27 21.83 -9.45
N PHE A 225 -12.53 21.96 -8.37
CA PHE A 225 -11.56 23.01 -8.12
C PHE A 225 -10.23 22.46 -7.70
N LEU A 226 -9.20 23.28 -7.90
CA LEU A 226 -7.85 23.02 -7.41
C LEU A 226 -7.56 23.96 -6.27
N ALA A 227 -7.25 23.39 -5.12
CA ALA A 227 -6.69 24.15 -4.01
C ALA A 227 -5.16 24.10 -4.16
N ILE A 228 -4.54 25.26 -4.38
CA ILE A 228 -3.10 25.38 -4.43
C ILE A 228 -2.65 26.41 -3.40
N ASP A 229 -1.68 26.04 -2.58
CA ASP A 229 -1.03 26.93 -1.65
C ASP A 229 -0.08 27.88 -2.41
N LEU A 230 -0.39 29.18 -2.38
CA LEU A 230 0.39 30.22 -3.07
C LEU A 230 1.68 30.62 -2.33
N SER A 231 1.84 30.18 -1.08
CA SER A 231 3.05 30.42 -0.29
C SER A 231 4.18 29.42 -0.59
N ARG A 232 3.89 28.39 -1.40
CA ARG A 232 4.84 27.38 -1.85
C ARG A 232 5.03 27.46 -3.37
N PRO A 233 6.17 27.03 -3.95
CA PRO A 233 6.33 26.93 -5.39
C PRO A 233 5.21 26.06 -5.98
N LEU A 234 4.55 26.55 -7.04
CA LEU A 234 3.43 25.83 -7.65
C LEU A 234 3.86 24.41 -8.05
N PRO A 235 3.02 23.40 -7.74
CA PRO A 235 3.27 22.03 -8.18
C PRO A 235 3.19 21.95 -9.71
N PRO A 236 3.93 21.03 -10.36
CA PRO A 236 3.90 20.86 -11.81
C PRO A 236 2.49 20.61 -12.34
N MET A 237 2.13 21.26 -13.46
CA MET A 237 0.80 21.22 -14.10
C MET A 237 0.25 19.80 -14.39
N ARG A 238 1.11 18.77 -14.40
CA ARG A 238 0.73 17.38 -14.63
C ARG A 238 0.19 16.68 -13.38
N GLU A 239 0.66 17.03 -12.18
CA GLU A 239 0.15 16.49 -10.90
C GLU A 239 -1.23 17.07 -10.63
N ILE A 240 -1.32 18.39 -10.79
CA ILE A 240 -2.24 19.08 -11.68
C ILE A 240 -3.56 18.36 -12.05
N GLU A 241 -3.55 18.01 -13.34
CA GLU A 241 -4.59 17.31 -14.06
C GLU A 241 -4.87 15.88 -13.52
N ARG A 242 -3.91 15.23 -12.86
CA ARG A 242 -4.09 13.88 -12.26
C ARG A 242 -4.97 13.92 -11.01
N ALA A 243 -4.76 14.90 -10.13
CA ALA A 243 -5.61 15.10 -8.96
C ALA A 243 -7.06 15.38 -9.38
N LEU A 244 -7.26 16.22 -10.41
CA LEU A 244 -8.59 16.54 -10.91
C LEU A 244 -9.34 15.32 -11.48
N LYS A 245 -8.69 14.53 -12.33
CA LYS A 245 -9.34 13.35 -12.94
C LYS A 245 -9.69 12.27 -11.91
N ARG A 246 -8.86 12.10 -10.86
CA ARG A 246 -9.12 11.17 -9.75
C ARG A 246 -10.35 11.59 -8.94
N GLU A 247 -10.43 12.87 -8.60
CA GLU A 247 -11.54 13.42 -7.82
C GLU A 247 -12.85 13.35 -8.60
N HIS A 248 -12.82 13.67 -9.89
CA HIS A 248 -13.98 13.54 -10.78
C HIS A 248 -14.52 12.10 -10.84
N ALA A 249 -13.65 11.10 -11.00
CA ALA A 249 -14.05 9.69 -11.03
C ALA A 249 -14.59 9.19 -9.67
N ALA A 250 -14.03 9.69 -8.56
CA ALA A 250 -14.49 9.36 -7.20
C ALA A 250 -15.88 9.93 -6.91
N VAL A 251 -16.17 11.12 -7.43
CA VAL A 251 -17.47 11.78 -7.37
C VAL A 251 -18.51 11.02 -8.17
N GLU A 252 -18.22 10.70 -9.43
CA GLU A 252 -19.12 9.92 -10.30
C GLU A 252 -19.45 8.56 -9.68
N SER A 253 -18.45 7.92 -9.06
CA SER A 253 -18.64 6.64 -8.35
C SER A 253 -19.54 6.78 -7.11
N ARG A 254 -19.38 7.85 -6.31
CA ARG A 254 -20.22 8.11 -5.14
C ARG A 254 -21.67 8.41 -5.50
N ARG A 255 -21.91 9.26 -6.51
CA ARG A 255 -23.25 9.53 -7.05
C ARG A 255 -23.93 8.24 -7.51
N TYR A 256 -23.18 7.36 -8.16
CA TYR A 256 -23.69 6.06 -8.58
C TYR A 256 -24.14 5.18 -7.39
N TRP A 257 -23.36 5.13 -6.31
CA TRP A 257 -23.72 4.39 -5.09
C TRP A 257 -24.92 4.99 -4.34
N GLN A 258 -25.00 6.32 -4.22
CA GLN A 258 -26.14 7.00 -3.58
C GLN A 258 -27.46 6.76 -4.35
N ASN A 259 -27.39 6.70 -5.69
CA ASN A 259 -28.55 6.38 -6.53
C ASN A 259 -28.95 4.89 -6.47
N LEU A 260 -27.99 4.00 -6.21
CA LEU A 260 -28.24 2.59 -5.89
C LEU A 260 -28.93 2.43 -4.53
N GLU A 261 -28.49 3.17 -3.52
CA GLU A 261 -29.03 3.13 -2.15
C GLU A 261 -30.42 3.74 -2.02
N SER A 262 -30.76 4.76 -2.82
CA SER A 262 -32.10 5.37 -2.83
C SER A 262 -33.18 4.54 -3.55
N GLY A 263 -32.82 3.36 -4.06
CA GLY A 263 -33.76 2.34 -4.56
C GLY A 263 -34.48 2.67 -5.87
N ILE A 264 -34.10 3.75 -6.55
CA ILE A 264 -34.70 4.17 -7.82
C ILE A 264 -33.57 4.50 -8.80
N ILE A 265 -33.10 3.51 -9.55
CA ILE A 265 -32.39 3.78 -10.80
C ILE A 265 -33.44 3.86 -11.90
N THR A 266 -33.83 5.06 -12.31
CA THR A 266 -34.61 5.27 -13.54
C THR A 266 -33.68 5.50 -14.73
N ASP A 267 -34.12 5.11 -15.92
CA ASP A 267 -33.39 5.29 -17.18
C ASP A 267 -33.06 6.78 -17.45
N GLU A 268 -33.83 7.71 -16.87
CA GLU A 268 -33.62 9.16 -16.95
C GLU A 268 -32.49 9.67 -16.03
N MET A 269 -32.27 9.04 -14.87
CA MET A 269 -31.15 9.36 -13.97
C MET A 269 -29.83 8.80 -14.51
N LEU A 270 -29.89 7.62 -15.14
CA LEU A 270 -28.77 7.07 -15.93
C LEU A 270 -28.42 7.98 -17.12
N ALA A 271 -29.39 8.66 -17.74
CA ALA A 271 -29.14 9.59 -18.84
C ALA A 271 -28.58 10.97 -18.40
N ARG A 272 -28.75 11.38 -17.13
CA ARG A 272 -28.27 12.69 -16.61
C ARG A 272 -26.83 12.68 -16.12
N LEU A 273 -26.34 11.54 -15.62
CA LEU A 273 -24.91 11.30 -15.41
C LEU A 273 -24.13 11.22 -16.74
N ASP A 274 -24.86 11.29 -17.86
CA ASP A 274 -24.44 10.70 -19.11
C ASP A 274 -24.79 11.59 -20.30
N ASN A 275 -23.99 12.63 -20.51
CA ASN A 275 -23.95 13.22 -21.85
C ASN A 275 -23.37 12.22 -22.89
N ARG A 276 -22.98 10.97 -22.54
CA ARG A 276 -22.39 9.99 -23.48
C ARG A 276 -22.63 8.51 -23.13
N LYS A 277 -23.88 8.05 -23.23
CA LYS A 277 -24.32 6.63 -23.34
C LYS A 277 -23.34 5.58 -22.78
N HIS A 278 -23.42 5.31 -21.48
CA HIS A 278 -22.70 4.24 -20.82
C HIS A 278 -23.66 3.10 -20.40
N THR A 279 -23.70 2.00 -21.17
CA THR A 279 -24.42 0.75 -20.83
C THR A 279 -23.85 0.09 -19.56
N LYS A 280 -24.52 -0.94 -19.00
CA LYS A 280 -23.98 -1.75 -17.88
C LYS A 280 -22.57 -2.28 -18.15
N GLU A 281 -22.31 -2.64 -19.40
CA GLU A 281 -20.98 -2.99 -19.92
C GLU A 281 -19.98 -1.85 -19.80
N SER A 282 -20.42 -0.59 -19.87
CA SER A 282 -19.57 0.58 -19.74
C SER A 282 -19.23 0.96 -18.30
N MET A 283 -20.06 0.58 -17.32
CA MET A 283 -19.71 0.74 -15.90
C MET A 283 -18.73 -0.33 -15.44
N GLU A 284 -18.92 -1.57 -15.87
CA GLU A 284 -17.91 -2.63 -15.73
C GLU A 284 -16.63 -2.24 -16.46
N LYS A 285 -16.74 -1.59 -17.63
CA LYS A 285 -15.58 -1.05 -18.36
C LYS A 285 -14.93 0.13 -17.65
N ASN A 286 -15.64 1.02 -16.97
CA ASN A 286 -15.03 2.13 -16.21
C ASN A 286 -14.32 1.63 -14.93
N LEU A 287 -14.88 0.60 -14.27
CA LEU A 287 -14.18 -0.14 -13.21
C LEU A 287 -12.96 -0.91 -13.74
N GLN A 288 -13.09 -1.54 -14.92
CA GLN A 288 -11.98 -2.17 -15.62
C GLN A 288 -11.00 -1.18 -16.23
N ASP A 289 -11.37 0.06 -16.52
CA ASP A 289 -10.51 1.13 -17.07
C ASP A 289 -9.82 1.85 -15.91
N PHE A 290 -10.45 2.00 -14.75
CA PHE A 290 -9.77 2.39 -13.50
C PHE A 290 -8.78 1.31 -13.04
N ALA A 291 -9.17 0.03 -13.14
CA ALA A 291 -8.24 -1.08 -12.99
C ALA A 291 -7.16 -1.02 -14.08
N ARG A 292 -7.46 -1.01 -15.39
CA ARG A 292 -6.48 -0.98 -16.50
C ARG A 292 -5.56 0.24 -16.54
N LEU A 293 -6.02 1.41 -16.12
CA LEU A 293 -5.20 2.62 -16.02
C LEU A 293 -4.16 2.51 -14.89
N HIS A 294 -4.34 1.55 -13.96
CA HIS A 294 -3.48 1.35 -12.79
C HIS A 294 -2.95 -0.09 -12.61
N THR A 295 -3.39 -1.03 -13.42
CA THR A 295 -2.96 -2.42 -13.45
C THR A 295 -2.72 -2.82 -14.89
N THR A 296 -1.46 -3.10 -15.22
CA THR A 296 -1.17 -4.07 -16.27
C THR A 296 -2.01 -5.33 -15.98
N PRO A 297 -2.50 -6.07 -16.98
CA PRO A 297 -3.10 -7.37 -16.73
C PRO A 297 -2.19 -8.20 -15.82
N PRO A 298 -2.71 -8.96 -14.84
CA PRO A 298 -1.89 -9.73 -13.92
C PRO A 298 -0.80 -10.57 -14.59
N GLU A 299 -1.10 -11.06 -15.80
CA GLU A 299 -0.26 -11.86 -16.67
C GLU A 299 0.85 -11.07 -17.39
N GLU A 300 0.81 -9.74 -17.38
CA GLU A 300 1.74 -8.83 -18.07
C GLU A 300 2.66 -8.06 -17.10
N HIS A 301 2.44 -8.15 -15.79
CA HIS A 301 3.29 -7.51 -14.79
C HIS A 301 4.67 -8.17 -14.69
N LYS A 302 5.74 -7.43 -15.04
CA LYS A 302 7.12 -7.93 -15.16
C LYS A 302 7.59 -8.91 -14.07
N LEU A 303 7.27 -8.65 -12.80
CA LEU A 303 7.69 -9.49 -11.67
C LEU A 303 6.82 -10.74 -11.46
N MET A 304 5.56 -10.70 -11.91
CA MET A 304 4.58 -11.78 -11.80
C MET A 304 4.51 -12.66 -13.06
N VAL A 305 4.94 -12.15 -14.21
CA VAL A 305 5.10 -12.93 -15.46
C VAL A 305 6.23 -13.95 -15.34
N GLY A 306 7.32 -13.59 -14.65
CA GLY A 306 8.53 -14.41 -14.55
C GLY A 306 8.44 -15.57 -13.56
N LEU A 307 7.60 -15.44 -12.53
CA LEU A 307 7.36 -16.42 -11.49
C LEU A 307 5.88 -16.35 -11.11
N THR A 308 5.12 -17.36 -11.48
CA THR A 308 3.65 -17.43 -11.41
C THR A 308 3.06 -17.40 -9.97
N SER A 309 3.82 -16.98 -8.96
CA SER A 309 3.37 -16.92 -7.56
C SER A 309 4.25 -15.99 -6.69
N PRO A 310 3.67 -15.01 -5.96
CA PRO A 310 4.34 -14.23 -4.92
C PRO A 310 5.14 -15.06 -3.91
N ALA A 311 4.63 -16.24 -3.50
CA ALA A 311 5.32 -17.14 -2.58
C ALA A 311 6.72 -17.55 -3.09
N THR A 312 6.81 -17.78 -4.40
CA THR A 312 8.03 -18.19 -5.09
C THR A 312 9.07 -17.06 -5.08
N PHE A 313 8.62 -15.82 -5.28
CA PHE A 313 9.49 -14.65 -5.22
C PHE A 313 10.00 -14.41 -3.80
N ILE A 314 9.12 -14.52 -2.80
CA ILE A 314 9.46 -14.42 -1.36
C ILE A 314 10.52 -15.46 -0.97
N LEU A 315 10.36 -16.71 -1.40
CA LEU A 315 11.34 -17.78 -1.18
C LEU A 315 12.72 -17.45 -1.80
N GLY A 316 12.73 -16.90 -3.02
CA GLY A 316 13.95 -16.50 -3.70
C GLY A 316 14.68 -15.34 -2.99
N LEU A 317 13.93 -14.31 -2.56
CA LEU A 317 14.45 -13.19 -1.79
C LEU A 317 14.98 -13.63 -0.42
N TYR A 318 14.23 -14.46 0.31
CA TYR A 318 14.65 -14.96 1.62
C TYR A 318 15.91 -15.83 1.51
N SER A 319 15.98 -16.71 0.51
CA SER A 319 17.20 -17.49 0.24
C SER A 319 18.38 -16.60 -0.16
N TRP A 320 18.16 -15.47 -0.84
CA TRP A 320 19.21 -14.51 -1.16
C TRP A 320 19.74 -13.83 0.10
N ASP A 321 18.85 -13.36 0.97
CA ASP A 321 19.22 -12.70 2.22
C ASP A 321 20.03 -13.65 3.12
N LEU A 322 19.66 -14.93 3.21
CA LEU A 322 20.42 -15.94 3.94
C LEU A 322 21.85 -16.19 3.40
N VAL A 323 22.08 -16.04 2.10
CA VAL A 323 23.46 -16.11 1.56
C VAL A 323 24.24 -14.86 1.98
N SER A 324 23.59 -13.70 2.01
CA SER A 324 24.22 -12.45 2.44
C SER A 324 24.65 -12.46 3.91
N THR A 325 24.05 -13.32 4.75
CA THR A 325 24.47 -13.56 6.14
C THR A 325 25.61 -14.58 6.29
N GLY A 326 26.17 -15.08 5.19
CA GLY A 326 27.33 -15.97 5.17
C GLY A 326 27.03 -17.45 5.01
N LEU A 327 25.77 -17.85 4.79
CA LEU A 327 25.44 -19.23 4.45
C LEU A 327 25.87 -19.56 3.03
N THR A 328 26.28 -20.81 2.80
CA THR A 328 26.44 -21.31 1.42
C THR A 328 25.08 -21.38 0.72
N ASP A 329 25.07 -21.24 -0.60
CA ASP A 329 23.88 -21.41 -1.45
C ASP A 329 23.05 -22.64 -1.07
N ALA A 330 23.71 -23.77 -0.85
CA ALA A 330 23.07 -25.03 -0.53
C ALA A 330 22.48 -25.07 0.90
N GLN A 331 23.03 -24.31 1.84
CA GLN A 331 22.48 -24.15 3.19
C GLN A 331 21.31 -23.17 3.18
N ALA A 332 21.46 -22.00 2.54
CA ALA A 332 20.42 -21.00 2.41
C ALA A 332 19.14 -21.57 1.75
N CYS A 333 19.27 -22.32 0.65
CA CYS A 333 18.11 -22.94 0.00
C CYS A 333 17.40 -23.97 0.88
N ARG A 334 18.15 -24.70 1.73
CA ARG A 334 17.58 -25.69 2.66
C ARG A 334 16.85 -25.00 3.80
N GLN A 335 17.45 -23.96 4.35
CA GLN A 335 16.88 -23.18 5.44
C GLN A 335 15.63 -22.43 4.97
N ALA A 336 15.67 -21.75 3.82
CA ALA A 336 14.50 -21.10 3.23
C ALA A 336 13.33 -22.07 3.02
N ALA A 337 13.59 -23.28 2.52
CA ALA A 337 12.55 -24.31 2.36
C ALA A 337 12.00 -24.85 3.69
N ALA A 338 12.75 -24.73 4.78
CA ALA A 338 12.35 -25.19 6.11
C ALA A 338 11.62 -24.09 6.91
N ASP A 339 11.99 -22.82 6.72
CA ASP A 339 11.41 -21.69 7.43
C ASP A 339 10.10 -21.22 6.77
N LEU A 340 10.04 -21.22 5.44
CA LEU A 340 8.89 -20.76 4.67
C LEU A 340 8.00 -21.94 4.27
N VAL A 341 7.46 -22.64 5.28
CA VAL A 341 6.48 -23.72 5.06
C VAL A 341 5.11 -23.09 4.82
N GLY A 342 4.37 -23.59 3.82
CA GLY A 342 2.98 -23.17 3.63
C GLY A 342 2.10 -23.59 4.81
N ASN A 343 0.91 -23.00 4.91
CA ASN A 343 -0.08 -23.44 5.89
C ASN A 343 -0.37 -24.95 5.74
N GLU A 344 -0.53 -25.63 6.87
CA GLU A 344 -0.78 -27.08 6.99
C GLU A 344 0.38 -28.01 6.58
N GLY A 345 1.60 -27.50 6.48
CA GLY A 345 2.74 -28.35 6.13
C GLY A 345 2.68 -28.87 4.69
N GLU A 346 1.80 -28.29 3.85
CA GLU A 346 1.89 -28.43 2.41
C GLU A 346 3.26 -27.94 2.00
N LYS A 347 4.12 -28.90 1.63
CA LYS A 347 5.42 -28.61 1.04
C LYS A 347 5.18 -28.17 -0.39
N ILE A 348 4.62 -26.96 -0.57
CA ILE A 348 4.36 -26.31 -1.87
C ILE A 348 5.61 -26.42 -2.76
N TYR A 349 6.79 -26.39 -2.13
CA TYR A 349 8.07 -26.62 -2.76
C TYR A 349 8.92 -27.62 -1.96
N SER A 350 8.52 -28.88 -1.92
CA SER A 350 9.34 -29.99 -1.39
C SER A 350 10.60 -30.26 -2.22
N GLN A 351 11.40 -29.26 -2.56
CA GLN A 351 12.62 -29.48 -3.33
C GLN A 351 13.55 -28.28 -3.19
N LYS A 352 14.67 -28.47 -2.48
CA LYS A 352 15.87 -27.62 -2.54
C LYS A 352 16.18 -27.12 -3.97
N LYS A 353 15.88 -27.94 -4.99
CA LYS A 353 16.02 -27.61 -6.42
C LYS A 353 15.10 -26.48 -6.88
N ALA A 354 13.86 -26.42 -6.38
CA ALA A 354 12.96 -25.31 -6.65
C ALA A 354 13.54 -24.03 -6.09
N VAL A 355 13.87 -23.99 -4.79
CA VAL A 355 14.45 -22.79 -4.16
C VAL A 355 15.75 -22.33 -4.83
N ASP A 356 16.64 -23.25 -5.20
CA ASP A 356 17.87 -22.90 -5.94
C ASP A 356 17.55 -22.30 -7.32
N ASN A 357 16.58 -22.83 -8.06
CA ASN A 357 16.12 -22.23 -9.32
C ASN A 357 15.55 -20.83 -9.10
N LEU A 358 14.77 -20.61 -8.04
CA LEU A 358 14.15 -19.32 -7.75
C LEU A 358 15.17 -18.26 -7.35
N ARG A 359 16.14 -18.64 -6.53
CA ARG A 359 17.26 -17.76 -6.19
C ARG A 359 18.06 -17.36 -7.44
N ARG A 360 18.32 -18.30 -8.34
CA ARG A 360 18.99 -18.01 -9.63
C ARG A 360 18.19 -17.08 -10.52
N VAL A 361 16.87 -16.99 -10.35
CA VAL A 361 16.01 -16.05 -11.08
C VAL A 361 16.01 -14.67 -10.40
N VAL A 362 15.92 -14.61 -9.08
CA VAL A 362 15.85 -13.33 -8.34
C VAL A 362 17.16 -12.55 -8.42
N ARG A 363 18.32 -13.23 -8.37
CA ARG A 363 19.63 -12.56 -8.43
C ARG A 363 19.80 -11.66 -9.68
N PRO A 364 19.65 -12.16 -10.93
CA PRO A 364 19.72 -11.30 -12.11
C PRO A 364 18.73 -10.14 -12.10
N ILE A 365 17.54 -10.31 -11.50
CA ILE A 365 16.53 -9.26 -11.40
C ILE A 365 17.01 -8.16 -10.45
N ILE A 366 17.58 -8.52 -9.30
CA ILE A 366 18.20 -7.57 -8.38
C ILE A 366 19.37 -6.87 -9.10
N ASP A 367 20.29 -7.64 -9.71
CA ASP A 367 21.49 -7.11 -10.34
C ASP A 367 21.16 -6.16 -11.50
N ALA A 368 20.09 -6.44 -12.25
CA ALA A 368 19.61 -5.61 -13.36
C ALA A 368 18.59 -4.53 -12.95
N TYR A 369 18.21 -4.44 -11.67
CA TYR A 369 17.28 -3.43 -11.20
C TYR A 369 17.86 -2.03 -11.42
N GLU A 370 17.05 -1.18 -12.04
CA GLU A 370 17.32 0.25 -12.22
C GLU A 370 16.05 1.05 -11.88
N PRO A 371 16.14 2.22 -11.22
CA PRO A 371 14.96 2.98 -10.81
C PRO A 371 14.05 3.36 -11.99
N THR A 372 14.61 3.54 -13.19
CA THR A 372 13.87 3.81 -14.42
C THR A 372 12.91 2.68 -14.84
N GLN A 373 12.97 1.51 -14.19
CA GLN A 373 12.06 0.40 -14.44
C GLN A 373 10.77 0.50 -13.63
N LEU A 374 10.69 1.39 -12.64
CA LEU A 374 9.54 1.55 -11.76
C LEU A 374 8.33 2.06 -12.55
N PRO A 375 7.16 1.41 -12.46
CA PRO A 375 6.00 1.74 -13.29
C PRO A 375 5.33 3.08 -12.94
N TRP A 376 5.77 3.76 -11.88
CA TRP A 376 5.26 5.07 -11.44
C TRP A 376 6.31 6.18 -11.51
N ILE A 377 7.54 5.89 -11.95
CA ILE A 377 8.50 6.93 -12.32
C ILE A 377 8.30 7.20 -13.80
N ASP A 378 7.53 8.25 -14.10
CA ASP A 378 7.42 8.81 -15.45
C ASP A 378 8.72 9.54 -15.86
#